data_AF-A0A927FNN9-F1
#
_entry.id   AF-A0A927FNN9-F1
#
_cell.length_a   1.000
_cell.length_b   1.000
_cell.length_c   1.000
_cell.angle_alpha   90.00
_cell.angle_beta   90.00
_cell.angle_gamma   90.00
#
_symmetry.space_group_name_H-M   'P 1'
#
loop_
_entity.id
_entity.type
_entity.pdbx_description
1 polymer ?
#
loop_
_entity_poly.entity_id
_entity_poly.type
_entity_poly.pdbx_seq_one_letter_code
_entity_poly.pdbx_strand_id
1 'polypeptide(L)'
;MPTVIPSSPAAGADLVCGMDRTDVETAMGLDVGRVEGDLSSESADGTRTCEVWPTDTKLIDGAMLVVKVLPASSDEGMEYRSELDGTATGVIAPDVRYDGLDGGGWTGAVGASSVVFFGGDVVALTSMWKGDGRDPRVDLPALSQQVAASEGLAG
;
A
#
# COMPACT_ATOMS: atom_id res chain seq x y z
N MET A 1 12.72 19.50 -4.49
CA MET A 1 11.45 18.79 -4.72
C MET A 1 11.70 17.35 -4.33
N PRO A 2 10.85 16.72 -3.50
CA PRO A 2 11.00 15.31 -3.17
C PRO A 2 10.95 14.45 -4.44
N THR A 3 11.73 13.36 -4.46
CA THR A 3 11.75 12.40 -5.58
C THR A 3 10.35 11.85 -5.83
N VAL A 4 9.87 11.90 -7.06
CA VAL A 4 8.55 11.34 -7.42
C VAL A 4 8.68 9.83 -7.53
N ILE A 5 7.81 9.11 -6.83
CA ILE A 5 7.71 7.64 -6.92
C ILE A 5 6.94 7.29 -8.21
N PRO A 6 7.49 6.48 -9.13
CA PRO A 6 6.78 6.04 -10.33
C PRO A 6 5.63 5.09 -9.98
N SER A 7 4.60 5.03 -10.82
CA SER A 7 3.46 4.11 -10.65
C SER A 7 3.71 2.70 -11.22
N SER A 8 4.92 2.42 -11.70
CA SER A 8 5.34 1.10 -12.16
C SER A 8 6.79 0.87 -11.76
N PRO A 9 7.17 -0.35 -11.34
CA PRO A 9 8.56 -0.66 -11.03
C PRO A 9 9.46 -0.48 -12.26
N ALA A 10 10.73 -0.15 -12.03
CA ALA A 10 11.72 -0.16 -13.10
C ALA A 10 11.90 -1.59 -13.67
N ALA A 11 12.23 -1.69 -14.96
CA ALA A 11 12.49 -2.98 -15.57
C ALA A 11 13.70 -3.67 -14.92
N GLY A 12 13.49 -4.87 -14.36
CA GLY A 12 14.51 -5.60 -13.63
C GLY A 12 14.80 -5.08 -12.22
N ALA A 13 13.90 -4.26 -11.65
CA ALA A 13 13.98 -3.80 -10.27
C ALA A 13 14.01 -4.99 -9.28
N ASP A 14 14.66 -4.77 -8.13
CA ASP A 14 14.53 -5.67 -6.99
C ASP A 14 13.17 -5.42 -6.33
N LEU A 15 12.25 -6.38 -6.48
CA LEU A 15 10.88 -6.23 -6.02
C LEU A 15 10.73 -6.69 -4.57
N VAL A 16 10.08 -5.86 -3.76
CA VAL A 16 9.64 -6.16 -2.39
C VAL A 16 8.13 -5.98 -2.32
N CYS A 17 7.41 -7.06 -2.06
CA CYS A 17 5.94 -7.08 -2.09
C CYS A 17 5.34 -6.47 -3.38
N GLY A 18 5.95 -6.74 -4.55
CA GLY A 18 5.48 -6.22 -5.85
C GLY A 18 5.85 -4.76 -6.15
N MET A 19 6.64 -4.11 -5.31
CA MET A 19 7.11 -2.72 -5.50
C MET A 19 8.63 -2.68 -5.67
N ASP A 20 9.16 -1.69 -6.39
CA ASP A 20 10.61 -1.44 -6.43
C ASP A 20 11.11 -1.11 -5.01
N ARG A 21 12.11 -1.86 -4.53
CA ARG A 21 12.73 -1.64 -3.22
C ARG A 21 13.15 -0.18 -3.02
N THR A 22 13.76 0.42 -4.04
CA THR A 22 14.29 1.80 -3.96
C THR A 22 13.16 2.79 -3.73
N ASP A 23 12.00 2.55 -4.34
CA ASP A 23 10.83 3.40 -4.20
C ASP A 23 10.18 3.25 -2.82
N VAL A 24 10.14 2.03 -2.28
CA VAL A 24 9.68 1.79 -0.90
C VAL A 24 10.60 2.47 0.11
N GLU A 25 11.92 2.30 -0.03
CA GLU A 25 12.91 2.95 0.84
C GLU A 25 12.83 4.48 0.72
N THR A 26 12.61 5.00 -0.48
CA THR A 26 12.42 6.44 -0.71
C THR A 26 11.14 6.95 -0.07
N ALA A 27 10.02 6.23 -0.17
CA ALA A 27 8.74 6.62 0.41
C ALA A 27 8.77 6.56 1.95
N MET A 28 9.39 5.50 2.51
CA MET A 28 9.45 5.29 3.96
C MET A 28 10.61 6.03 4.62
N GLY A 29 11.64 6.44 3.87
CA GLY A 29 12.86 7.03 4.43
C GLY A 29 13.67 6.06 5.29
N LEU A 30 13.50 4.75 5.10
CA LEU A 30 14.15 3.67 5.85
C LEU A 30 14.55 2.55 4.89
N ASP A 31 15.73 1.96 5.11
CA ASP A 31 16.21 0.83 4.33
C ASP A 31 15.40 -0.44 4.62
N VAL A 32 15.06 -1.20 3.58
CA VAL A 32 14.36 -2.48 3.69
C VAL A 32 15.32 -3.55 4.19
N GLY A 33 15.06 -4.09 5.38
CA GLY A 33 15.88 -5.15 5.97
C GLY A 33 15.43 -6.54 5.54
N ARG A 34 14.13 -6.82 5.64
CA ARG A 34 13.55 -8.11 5.22
C ARG A 34 12.10 -7.98 4.78
N VAL A 35 11.62 -9.02 4.11
CA VAL A 35 10.24 -9.17 3.67
C VAL A 35 9.67 -10.45 4.28
N GLU A 36 8.46 -10.39 4.80
CA GLU A 36 7.72 -11.53 5.33
C GLU A 36 6.38 -11.68 4.59
N GLY A 37 5.93 -12.91 4.35
CA GLY A 37 4.78 -13.16 3.48
C GLY A 37 5.12 -13.10 1.99
N ASP A 38 4.10 -13.28 1.15
CA ASP A 38 4.25 -13.34 -0.30
C ASP A 38 2.91 -13.01 -0.96
N LEU A 39 2.95 -12.19 -2.01
CA LEU A 39 1.77 -11.90 -2.83
C LEU A 39 1.48 -13.00 -3.87
N SER A 40 2.39 -13.96 -4.08
CA SER A 40 2.12 -15.10 -4.96
C SER A 40 1.26 -16.19 -4.30
N SER A 41 1.12 -16.16 -2.98
CA SER A 41 0.44 -17.18 -2.19
C SER A 41 -0.90 -16.66 -1.64
N GLU A 42 -1.99 -17.23 -2.13
CA GLU A 42 -3.36 -16.87 -1.75
C GLU A 42 -3.83 -17.66 -0.52
N SER A 43 -4.40 -16.99 0.47
CA SER A 43 -5.13 -17.64 1.57
C SER A 43 -6.51 -18.11 1.11
N ALA A 44 -7.20 -18.88 1.96
CA ALA A 44 -8.47 -19.52 1.61
C ALA A 44 -9.60 -18.54 1.23
N ASP A 45 -9.47 -17.27 1.62
CA ASP A 45 -10.40 -16.16 1.36
C ASP A 45 -10.01 -15.30 0.14
N GLY A 46 -8.96 -15.67 -0.60
CA GLY A 46 -8.46 -14.88 -1.73
C GLY A 46 -7.44 -13.82 -1.35
N THR A 47 -7.16 -13.64 -0.06
CA THR A 47 -6.26 -12.60 0.42
C THR A 47 -4.80 -13.00 0.24
N ARG A 48 -3.97 -12.03 -0.12
CA ARG A 48 -2.53 -12.13 -0.26
C ARG A 48 -1.91 -11.04 0.59
N THR A 49 -0.94 -11.39 1.44
CA THR A 49 -0.33 -10.44 2.38
C THR A 49 1.18 -10.53 2.32
N CYS A 50 1.82 -9.35 2.33
CA CYS A 50 3.26 -9.21 2.35
C CYS A 50 3.64 -8.01 3.24
N GLU A 51 4.66 -8.18 4.07
CA GLU A 51 5.12 -7.19 5.03
C GLU A 51 6.57 -6.81 4.75
N VAL A 52 6.84 -5.50 4.78
CA VAL A 52 8.18 -4.95 4.58
C VAL A 52 8.69 -4.43 5.92
N TRP A 53 9.85 -4.95 6.34
CA TRP A 53 10.47 -4.65 7.62
C TRP A 53 11.72 -3.80 7.44
N PRO A 54 11.91 -2.74 8.26
CA PRO A 54 13.09 -1.89 8.17
C PRO A 54 14.33 -2.62 8.70
N THR A 55 15.51 -2.20 8.24
CA THR A 55 16.79 -2.65 8.82
C THR A 55 16.99 -2.11 10.23
N ASP A 56 16.66 -0.82 10.45
CA ASP A 56 16.71 -0.19 11.78
C ASP A 56 15.33 -0.24 12.45
N THR A 57 15.20 -1.06 13.48
CA THR A 57 13.96 -1.24 14.25
C THR A 57 13.82 -0.26 15.42
N LYS A 58 14.73 0.73 15.57
CA LYS A 58 14.63 1.71 16.66
C LYS A 58 13.46 2.68 16.51
N LEU A 59 13.02 2.93 15.28
CA LEU A 59 11.96 3.88 14.95
C LEU A 59 10.58 3.21 14.88
N ILE A 60 10.54 1.90 14.60
CA ILE A 60 9.31 1.12 14.41
C ILE A 60 9.57 -0.30 14.95
N ASP A 61 8.73 -0.77 15.86
CA ASP A 61 8.82 -2.12 16.46
C ASP A 61 8.00 -3.16 15.65
N GLY A 62 8.00 -3.02 14.32
CA GLY A 62 7.12 -3.78 13.43
C GLY A 62 7.45 -3.56 11.95
N ALA A 63 6.63 -4.16 11.07
CA ALA A 63 6.68 -3.85 9.65
C ALA A 63 6.47 -2.34 9.44
N MET A 64 7.29 -1.73 8.57
CA MET A 64 7.09 -0.32 8.18
C MET A 64 5.97 -0.16 7.16
N LEU A 65 5.71 -1.21 6.37
CA LEU A 65 4.68 -1.23 5.35
C LEU A 65 4.07 -2.65 5.28
N VAL A 66 2.75 -2.73 5.34
CA VAL A 66 1.98 -3.95 5.09
C VAL A 66 1.21 -3.79 3.79
N VAL A 67 1.31 -4.79 2.93
CA VAL A 67 0.64 -4.86 1.63
C VAL A 67 -0.36 -6.00 1.67
N LYS A 68 -1.61 -5.70 1.32
CA LYS A 68 -2.65 -6.68 1.08
C LYS A 68 -3.20 -6.55 -0.32
N VAL A 69 -3.41 -7.69 -0.97
CA VAL A 69 -4.23 -7.81 -2.17
C VAL A 69 -5.36 -8.77 -1.87
N LEU A 70 -6.60 -8.37 -2.11
CA LEU A 70 -7.78 -9.15 -1.78
C LEU A 70 -8.91 -8.91 -2.79
N PRO A 71 -9.84 -9.86 -2.96
CA PRO A 71 -10.99 -9.66 -3.82
C PRO A 71 -11.84 -8.50 -3.32
N ALA A 72 -12.26 -7.61 -4.21
CA ALA A 72 -13.16 -6.49 -3.90
C ALA A 72 -14.54 -6.96 -3.37
N SER A 73 -14.91 -8.21 -3.69
CA SER A 73 -16.14 -8.85 -3.20
C SER A 73 -16.01 -9.52 -1.83
N SER A 74 -14.81 -9.56 -1.23
CA SER A 74 -14.62 -10.07 0.13
C SER A 74 -15.26 -9.13 1.16
N ASP A 75 -15.51 -9.62 2.37
CA ASP A 75 -16.06 -8.78 3.45
C ASP A 75 -15.17 -7.55 3.72
N GLU A 76 -13.85 -7.72 3.80
CA GLU A 76 -12.88 -6.63 3.98
C GLU A 76 -12.84 -5.69 2.75
N GLY A 77 -12.96 -6.22 1.53
CA GLY A 77 -13.06 -5.40 0.31
C GLY A 77 -14.33 -4.54 0.24
N MET A 78 -15.47 -5.08 0.68
CA MET A 78 -16.73 -4.34 0.79
C MET A 78 -16.69 -3.29 1.90
N GLU A 79 -16.00 -3.59 3.01
CA GLU A 79 -15.75 -2.62 4.07
C GLU A 79 -14.94 -1.44 3.53
N TYR A 80 -13.80 -1.69 2.88
CA TYR A 80 -12.99 -0.66 2.22
C TYR A 80 -13.78 0.21 1.24
N ARG A 81 -14.69 -0.39 0.46
CA ARG A 81 -15.57 0.37 -0.43
C ARG A 81 -16.46 1.32 0.37
N SER A 82 -17.10 0.81 1.43
CA SER A 82 -17.99 1.60 2.28
C SER A 82 -17.24 2.73 3.00
N GLU A 83 -16.00 2.49 3.43
CA GLU A 83 -15.14 3.50 4.03
C GLU A 83 -14.78 4.61 3.04
N LEU A 84 -14.35 4.23 1.82
CA LEU A 84 -14.07 5.20 0.77
C LEU A 84 -15.30 6.05 0.48
N ASP A 85 -16.47 5.43 0.28
CA ASP A 85 -17.74 6.09 -0.03
C ASP A 85 -18.33 6.90 1.14
N GLY A 86 -17.74 6.82 2.33
CA GLY A 86 -18.20 7.53 3.51
C GLY A 86 -19.54 7.00 4.04
N THR A 87 -19.90 5.76 3.68
CA THR A 87 -21.12 5.08 4.13
C THR A 87 -20.86 4.17 5.34
N ALA A 88 -19.60 3.89 5.65
CA ALA A 88 -19.21 3.11 6.82
C ALA A 88 -19.56 3.86 8.12
N THR A 89 -20.28 3.19 9.01
CA THR A 89 -20.67 3.79 10.31
C THR A 89 -19.49 3.76 11.27
N GLY A 90 -19.13 4.92 11.82
CA GLY A 90 -18.06 5.03 12.82
C GLY A 90 -16.64 5.09 12.24
N VAL A 91 -16.49 5.14 10.91
CA VAL A 91 -15.21 5.31 10.22
C VAL A 91 -15.09 6.72 9.65
N ILE A 92 -13.87 7.25 9.64
CA ILE A 92 -13.57 8.56 9.06
C ILE A 92 -13.41 8.39 7.55
N ALA A 93 -14.07 9.25 6.77
CA ALA A 93 -13.87 9.31 5.33
C ALA A 93 -12.39 9.55 4.98
N PRO A 94 -11.90 9.14 3.80
CA PRO A 94 -10.50 9.35 3.42
C PRO A 94 -10.12 10.83 3.45
N ASP A 95 -8.90 11.12 3.92
CA ASP A 95 -8.33 12.48 3.89
C ASP A 95 -8.17 12.99 2.46
N VAL A 96 -7.93 12.06 1.53
CA VAL A 96 -7.81 12.33 0.10
C VAL A 96 -8.47 11.23 -0.72
N ARG A 97 -9.23 11.61 -1.74
CA ARG A 97 -9.59 10.73 -2.86
C ARG A 97 -8.54 10.93 -3.95
N TYR A 98 -7.99 9.83 -4.48
CA TYR A 98 -6.93 9.91 -5.47
C TYR A 98 -7.48 10.35 -6.83
N ASP A 99 -6.80 11.28 -7.49
CA ASP A 99 -7.18 11.69 -8.84
C ASP A 99 -6.80 10.59 -9.85
N GLY A 100 -7.72 10.26 -10.74
CA GLY A 100 -7.53 9.22 -11.76
C GLY A 100 -7.46 7.77 -11.24
N LEU A 101 -7.68 7.52 -9.94
CA LEU A 101 -7.73 6.18 -9.35
C LEU A 101 -9.03 5.99 -8.57
N ASP A 102 -9.54 4.76 -8.57
CA ASP A 102 -10.64 4.37 -7.66
C ASP A 102 -10.08 4.03 -6.29
N GLY A 103 -9.77 5.07 -5.50
CA GLY A 103 -9.11 4.88 -4.21
C GLY A 103 -9.02 6.14 -3.37
N GLY A 104 -8.47 5.97 -2.18
CA GLY A 104 -8.26 7.05 -1.22
C GLY A 104 -7.24 6.70 -0.16
N GLY A 105 -6.82 7.74 0.57
CA GLY A 105 -5.79 7.64 1.60
C GLY A 105 -6.21 8.28 2.91
N TRP A 106 -5.70 7.70 4.00
CA TRP A 106 -5.86 8.17 5.37
C TRP A 106 -4.51 8.39 6.01
N THR A 107 -4.43 9.37 6.90
CA THR A 107 -3.20 9.79 7.56
C THR A 107 -3.42 9.74 9.06
N GLY A 108 -2.76 8.79 9.72
CA GLY A 108 -2.77 8.68 11.18
C GLY A 108 -1.82 9.68 11.84
N ALA A 109 -1.50 9.53 13.13
CA ALA A 109 -0.45 10.33 13.76
C ALA A 109 0.95 9.93 13.26
N VAL A 110 1.19 8.62 13.16
CA VAL A 110 2.52 8.03 12.89
C VAL A 110 2.62 7.29 11.56
N GLY A 111 1.49 6.99 10.92
CA GLY A 111 1.43 6.21 9.69
C GLY A 111 0.36 6.72 8.73
N ALA A 112 0.07 5.91 7.72
CA ALA A 112 -0.95 6.20 6.71
C ALA A 112 -1.44 4.92 6.05
N SER A 113 -2.64 4.96 5.47
CA SER A 113 -3.18 3.87 4.68
C SER A 113 -3.59 4.36 3.29
N SER A 114 -3.47 3.50 2.29
CA SER A 114 -3.93 3.69 0.92
C SER A 114 -4.75 2.49 0.52
N VAL A 115 -5.93 2.72 -0.05
CA VAL A 115 -6.78 1.68 -0.62
C VAL A 115 -7.09 2.06 -2.05
N VAL A 116 -6.79 1.17 -2.99
CA VAL A 116 -7.05 1.38 -4.42
C VAL A 116 -7.66 0.12 -5.03
N PHE A 117 -8.76 0.29 -5.76
CA PHE A 117 -9.49 -0.77 -6.45
C PHE A 117 -8.97 -0.93 -7.88
N PHE A 118 -8.77 -2.17 -8.28
CA PHE A 118 -8.34 -2.57 -9.63
C PHE A 118 -9.27 -3.67 -10.13
N GLY A 119 -10.37 -3.27 -10.77
CA GLY A 119 -11.38 -4.20 -11.27
C GLY A 119 -11.98 -5.05 -10.14
N GLY A 120 -11.69 -6.35 -10.14
CA GLY A 120 -12.19 -7.31 -9.15
C GLY A 120 -11.38 -7.38 -7.84
N ASP A 121 -10.26 -6.67 -7.76
CA ASP A 121 -9.32 -6.74 -6.63
C ASP A 121 -9.12 -5.37 -5.97
N VAL A 122 -8.59 -5.40 -4.75
CA VAL A 122 -8.19 -4.24 -3.97
C VAL A 122 -6.73 -4.38 -3.57
N VAL A 123 -5.95 -3.31 -3.74
CA VAL A 123 -4.63 -3.17 -3.13
C VAL A 123 -4.75 -2.23 -1.94
N ALA A 124 -4.50 -2.75 -0.74
CA ALA A 124 -4.47 -1.98 0.50
C ALA A 124 -3.05 -1.94 1.05
N LEU A 125 -2.51 -0.73 1.20
CA LEU A 125 -1.22 -0.46 1.82
C LEU A 125 -1.44 0.19 3.17
N THR A 126 -0.81 -0.34 4.22
CA THR A 126 -0.77 0.30 5.55
C THR A 126 0.67 0.54 5.94
N SER A 127 1.05 1.80 5.97
CA SER A 127 2.34 2.27 6.48
C SER A 127 2.23 2.58 7.96
N MET A 128 3.16 2.02 8.75
CA MET A 128 3.29 2.30 10.17
C MET A 128 4.23 3.48 10.45
N TRP A 129 4.71 4.14 9.38
CA TRP A 129 5.71 5.20 9.46
C TRP A 129 5.59 6.20 8.31
N LYS A 130 5.38 7.47 8.65
CA LYS A 130 5.14 8.52 7.65
C LYS A 130 6.33 8.90 6.75
N GLY A 131 7.53 8.42 7.04
CA GLY A 131 8.74 8.90 6.36
C GLY A 131 9.08 10.32 6.78
N ASP A 132 10.38 10.63 6.83
CA ASP A 132 10.82 11.98 7.18
C ASP A 132 10.56 12.96 6.03
N GLY A 133 9.55 13.82 6.20
CA GLY A 133 9.26 14.92 5.28
C GLY A 133 8.58 14.53 3.97
N ARG A 134 8.08 13.29 3.88
CA ARG A 134 7.27 12.81 2.75
C ARG A 134 5.78 12.84 3.07
N ASP A 135 4.95 12.84 2.03
CA ASP A 135 3.50 12.74 2.17
C ASP A 135 3.04 11.36 1.67
N PRO A 136 2.75 10.41 2.60
CA PRO A 136 2.29 9.08 2.22
C PRO A 136 1.03 9.10 1.35
N ARG A 137 0.21 10.17 1.41
CA ARG A 137 -0.97 10.30 0.56
C ARG A 137 -0.62 10.46 -0.92
N VAL A 138 0.63 10.83 -1.25
CA VAL A 138 1.13 10.94 -2.62
C VAL A 138 1.92 9.70 -3.01
N ASP A 139 2.71 9.15 -2.09
CA ASP A 139 3.61 8.04 -2.40
C ASP A 139 2.91 6.68 -2.40
N LEU A 140 2.02 6.44 -1.43
CA LEU A 140 1.30 5.17 -1.34
C LEU A 140 0.41 4.86 -2.56
N PRO A 141 -0.33 5.79 -3.20
CA PRO A 141 -1.06 5.45 -4.42
C PRO A 141 -0.15 5.08 -5.60
N ALA A 142 1.06 5.62 -5.68
CA ALA A 142 2.04 5.20 -6.68
C ALA A 142 2.54 3.77 -6.41
N LEU A 143 2.86 3.47 -5.15
CA LEU A 143 3.23 2.13 -4.70
C LEU A 143 2.09 1.11 -4.90
N SER A 144 0.83 1.48 -4.64
CA SER A 144 -0.33 0.61 -4.90
C SER A 144 -0.43 0.23 -6.38
N GLN A 145 -0.13 1.15 -7.29
CA GLN A 145 -0.09 0.87 -8.73
C GLN A 145 1.08 -0.03 -9.11
N GLN A 146 2.23 0.08 -8.44
CA GLN A 146 3.33 -0.86 -8.67
C GLN A 146 2.95 -2.29 -8.29
N VAL A 147 2.29 -2.48 -7.13
CA VAL A 147 1.74 -3.78 -6.74
C VAL A 147 0.78 -4.29 -7.81
N ALA A 148 -0.18 -3.47 -8.24
CA ALA A 148 -1.15 -3.84 -9.26
C ALA A 148 -0.48 -4.22 -10.60
N ALA A 149 0.58 -3.53 -11.01
CA ALA A 149 1.33 -3.85 -12.22
C ALA A 149 2.09 -5.18 -12.08
N SER A 150 2.75 -5.41 -10.95
CA SER A 150 3.51 -6.65 -10.67
C SER A 150 2.59 -7.87 -10.56
N GLU A 151 1.41 -7.70 -9.97
CA GLU A 151 0.42 -8.76 -9.77
C GLU A 151 -0.53 -8.94 -10.96
N GLY A 152 -0.40 -8.12 -12.02
CA GLY A 152 -1.22 -8.21 -13.22
C GLY A 152 -2.70 -7.81 -13.03
N LEU A 153 -2.99 -6.94 -12.06
CA LEU A 153 -4.35 -6.47 -11.75
C LEU A 153 -4.79 -5.30 -12.64
N ALA A 154 -3.83 -4.57 -13.22
CA ALA A 154 -4.09 -3.48 -14.16
C ALA A 154 -4.35 -4.06 -15.57
N GLY A 155 -5.59 -4.47 -15.84
CA GLY A 155 -6.07 -4.99 -17.13
C GLY A 155 -7.20 -4.14 -17.71
#